data_AF-A0A268TMY9-F1
#
_entry.id   AF-A0A268TMY9-F1
#
_cell.length_a   1.000
_cell.length_b   1.000
_cell.length_c   1.000
_cell.angle_alpha   90.00
_cell.angle_beta   90.00
_cell.angle_gamma   90.00
#
_symmetry.space_group_name_H-M   'P 1'
#
loop_
_entity.id
_entity.type
_entity.pdbx_description
1 polymer ?
#
loop_
_entity_poly.entity_id
_entity_poly.type
_entity_poly.pdbx_seq_one_letter_code
_entity_poly.pdbx_strand_id
1 'polypeptide(L)'
;MNATIDSQKSTFLMSNITPQNPQINRTIWKKAEDRERALAKAEGSAEVLNIVIYPKDKSKLKFIHNNIAIPIAYVKIIETKDTKECYEFPNHEVENESLESYKVECNAWAICRR
;
A
#
# COMPACT_ATOMS: atom_id res chain seq x y z
N MET A 1 6.29 16.78 9.96
CA MET A 1 5.14 16.08 10.57
C MET A 1 5.60 15.56 11.92
N ASN A 2 5.06 16.10 13.02
CA ASN A 2 5.34 15.54 14.35
C ASN A 2 4.24 14.52 14.65
N ALA A 3 4.54 13.24 14.45
CA ALA A 3 3.66 12.17 14.89
C ALA A 3 3.69 12.07 16.42
N THR A 4 2.54 11.86 17.05
CA THR A 4 2.51 11.54 18.48
C THR A 4 3.04 10.11 18.69
N ILE A 5 3.61 9.85 19.87
CA ILE A 5 4.09 8.51 20.23
C ILE A 5 2.98 7.47 20.09
N ASP A 6 1.75 7.81 20.48
CA ASP A 6 0.61 6.91 20.39
C ASP A 6 0.20 6.64 18.94
N SER A 7 0.24 7.66 18.08
CA SER A 7 0.02 7.47 16.63
C SER A 7 1.07 6.52 16.05
N GLN A 8 2.34 6.69 16.41
CA GLN A 8 3.41 5.80 15.97
C GLN A 8 3.23 4.37 16.50
N LYS A 9 2.86 4.19 17.77
CA LYS A 9 2.62 2.85 18.35
C LYS A 9 1.47 2.12 17.66
N SER A 10 0.42 2.85 17.29
CA SER A 10 -0.75 2.25 16.64
C SER A 10 -0.42 1.59 15.29
N THR A 11 0.61 2.07 14.57
CA THR A 11 1.01 1.47 13.30
C THR A 11 1.72 0.12 13.45
N PHE A 12 2.27 -0.19 14.63
CA PHE A 12 2.93 -1.47 14.95
C PHE A 12 1.96 -2.56 15.44
N LEU A 13 0.65 -2.27 15.51
CA LEU A 13 -0.35 -3.29 15.80
C LEU A 13 -0.43 -4.29 14.63
N MET A 14 -0.49 -5.59 14.94
CA MET A 14 -0.56 -6.64 13.92
C MET A 14 -1.84 -6.57 13.07
N SER A 15 -2.87 -5.85 13.52
CA SER A 15 -4.06 -5.54 12.70
C SER A 15 -3.76 -4.61 11.52
N ASN A 16 -2.62 -3.91 11.56
CA ASN A 16 -2.13 -2.99 10.52
C ASN A 16 -0.91 -3.57 9.77
N ILE A 17 -0.59 -4.85 9.95
CA ILE A 17 0.58 -5.50 9.33
C ILE A 17 0.12 -6.74 8.57
N THR A 18 0.54 -6.86 7.32
CA THR A 18 0.31 -8.04 6.49
C THR A 18 1.63 -8.70 6.07
N PRO A 19 1.63 -10.02 5.79
CA PRO A 19 2.81 -10.68 5.25
C PRO A 19 3.21 -10.07 3.89
N GLN A 20 4.32 -9.34 3.85
CA GLN A 20 4.82 -8.68 2.65
C GLN A 20 6.19 -9.21 2.26
N ASN A 21 6.43 -9.34 0.96
CA ASN A 21 7.75 -9.69 0.44
C ASN A 21 8.79 -8.65 0.92
N PRO A 22 9.91 -9.07 1.55
CA PRO A 22 10.89 -8.15 2.10
C PRO A 22 11.56 -7.23 1.08
N GLN A 23 11.69 -7.65 -0.18
CA GLN A 23 12.23 -6.81 -1.25
C GLN A 23 11.26 -5.67 -1.54
N ILE A 24 9.98 -5.98 -1.80
CA ILE A 24 8.92 -5.00 -2.11
C ILE A 24 8.78 -3.97 -0.99
N ASN A 25 8.72 -4.43 0.27
CA ASN A 25 8.59 -3.56 1.44
C ASN A 25 9.73 -2.51 1.51
N ARG A 26 10.97 -2.94 1.24
CA ARG A 26 12.14 -2.07 1.36
C ARG A 26 12.38 -1.17 0.14
N THR A 27 11.83 -1.53 -1.02
CA THR A 27 12.06 -0.82 -2.29
C THR A 27 10.81 -0.04 -2.72
N ILE A 28 9.95 -0.62 -3.54
CA ILE A 28 8.89 0.09 -4.25
C ILE A 28 7.77 0.57 -3.32
N TRP A 29 7.43 -0.23 -2.30
CA TRP A 29 6.45 0.16 -1.30
C TRP A 29 6.93 1.41 -0.54
N LYS A 30 8.19 1.39 -0.10
CA LYS A 30 8.84 2.55 0.52
C LYS A 30 8.89 3.76 -0.41
N LYS A 31 9.19 3.60 -1.71
CA LYS A 31 9.16 4.71 -2.68
C LYS A 31 7.77 5.35 -2.76
N ALA A 32 6.70 4.55 -2.69
CA ALA A 32 5.34 5.06 -2.66
C ALA A 32 5.01 5.79 -1.34
N GLU A 33 5.49 5.28 -0.21
CA GLU A 33 5.39 5.94 1.10
C GLU A 33 6.22 7.24 1.20
N ASP A 34 7.32 7.33 0.46
CA ASP A 34 8.07 8.58 0.31
C ASP A 34 7.31 9.58 -0.58
N ARG A 35 6.63 9.10 -1.64
CA ARG A 35 5.81 9.91 -2.54
C ARG A 35 4.59 10.52 -1.85
N GLU A 36 3.83 9.76 -1.06
CA GLU A 36 2.68 10.30 -0.30
C GLU A 36 3.12 11.42 0.67
N ARG A 37 4.28 11.26 1.32
CA ARG A 37 4.84 12.28 2.22
C ARG A 37 5.29 13.52 1.47
N ALA A 38 5.88 13.36 0.29
CA ALA A 38 6.27 14.47 -0.57
C ALA A 38 5.04 15.26 -1.04
N LEU A 39 3.98 14.56 -1.47
CA LEU A 39 2.70 15.16 -1.87
C LEU A 39 2.03 15.90 -0.72
N ALA A 40 1.93 15.28 0.46
CA ALA A 40 1.36 15.93 1.64
C ALA A 40 2.15 17.21 2.03
N LYS A 41 3.47 17.20 1.88
CA LYS A 41 4.31 18.38 2.15
C LYS A 41 4.11 19.49 1.11
N ALA A 42 3.90 19.12 -0.16
CA ALA A 42 3.75 20.07 -1.25
C ALA A 42 2.34 20.68 -1.30
N GLU A 43 1.30 19.88 -1.04
CA GLU A 43 -0.11 20.25 -1.22
C GLU A 43 -0.87 20.43 0.11
N GLY A 44 -0.17 20.32 1.24
CA GLY A 44 -0.69 20.58 2.59
C GLY A 44 -1.19 19.32 3.30
N SER A 45 -1.94 18.46 2.61
CA SER A 45 -2.40 17.17 3.15
C SER A 45 -2.54 16.10 2.06
N ALA A 46 -2.46 14.83 2.46
CA ALA A 46 -2.76 13.69 1.61
C ALA A 46 -3.58 12.67 2.40
N GLU A 47 -4.63 12.16 1.77
CA GLU A 47 -5.40 11.00 2.22
C GLU A 47 -4.86 9.75 1.52
N VAL A 48 -4.60 8.70 2.30
CA VAL A 48 -4.00 7.46 1.78
C VAL A 48 -4.87 6.27 2.14
N LEU A 49 -5.26 5.50 1.13
CA LEU A 49 -5.94 4.22 1.28
C LEU A 49 -5.04 3.09 0.79
N ASN A 50 -4.76 2.13 1.67
CA ASN A 50 -4.05 0.90 1.33
C ASN A 50 -5.05 -0.26 1.28
N ILE A 51 -5.09 -0.97 0.16
CA ILE A 51 -5.97 -2.12 -0.09
C ILE A 51 -5.10 -3.37 -0.23
N VAL A 52 -5.53 -4.45 0.39
CA VAL A 52 -4.83 -5.74 0.38
C VAL A 52 -5.63 -6.72 -0.48
N ILE A 53 -4.98 -7.31 -1.49
CA ILE A 53 -5.64 -8.18 -2.44
C ILE A 53 -5.25 -9.63 -2.16
N TYR A 54 -6.25 -10.47 -1.97
CA TYR A 54 -6.10 -11.92 -1.83
C TYR A 54 -6.56 -12.65 -3.11
N PRO A 55 -6.07 -13.88 -3.36
CA PRO A 55 -6.58 -14.72 -4.43
C PRO A 55 -8.10 -14.90 -4.31
N LYS A 56 -8.82 -14.74 -5.43
CA LYS A 56 -10.26 -15.07 -5.50
C LYS A 56 -10.50 -16.57 -5.27
N ASP A 57 -9.59 -17.40 -5.77
CA ASP A 57 -9.60 -18.84 -5.60
C ASP A 57 -8.97 -19.24 -4.26
N LYS A 58 -9.79 -19.79 -3.37
CA LYS A 58 -9.37 -20.21 -2.02
C LYS A 58 -8.26 -21.26 -2.05
N SER A 59 -8.17 -22.09 -3.09
CA SER A 59 -7.11 -23.10 -3.21
C SER A 59 -5.72 -22.50 -3.38
N LYS A 60 -5.63 -21.24 -3.81
CA LYS A 60 -4.37 -20.50 -4.01
C LYS A 60 -3.97 -19.67 -2.79
N LEU A 61 -4.78 -19.66 -1.73
CA LEU A 61 -4.41 -18.98 -0.49
C LEU A 61 -3.21 -19.68 0.15
N LYS A 62 -2.18 -18.89 0.43
CA LYS A 62 -1.01 -19.31 1.20
C LYS A 62 -1.11 -18.70 2.59
N PHE A 63 -0.56 -19.39 3.56
CA PHE A 63 -0.60 -18.97 4.96
C PHE A 63 0.79 -19.04 5.56
N ILE A 64 1.10 -18.09 6.44
CA ILE A 64 2.19 -18.25 7.41
C ILE A 64 1.64 -18.91 8.69
N HIS A 65 2.47 -19.01 9.73
CA HIS A 65 2.05 -19.52 11.03
C HIS A 65 0.80 -18.79 11.56
N ASN A 66 0.01 -19.47 12.40
CA ASN A 66 -1.28 -18.96 12.92
C ASN A 66 -2.34 -18.67 11.85
N ASN A 67 -2.27 -19.32 10.69
CA ASN A 67 -3.25 -19.16 9.59
C ASN A 67 -3.41 -17.72 9.10
N ILE A 68 -2.34 -16.93 9.14
CA ILE A 68 -2.34 -15.57 8.59
C ILE A 68 -2.16 -15.68 7.07
N ALA A 69 -3.16 -15.23 6.32
CA ALA A 69 -3.16 -15.31 4.87
C ALA A 69 -2.12 -14.36 4.24
N ILE A 70 -1.43 -14.83 3.21
CA ILE A 70 -0.46 -14.06 2.42
C ILE A 70 -1.19 -13.41 1.24
N PRO A 71 -1.19 -12.06 1.15
CA PRO A 71 -1.75 -11.33 0.02
C PRO A 71 -0.99 -11.62 -1.28
N ILE A 72 -1.64 -11.46 -2.43
CA ILE A 72 -0.99 -11.55 -3.75
C ILE A 72 -0.57 -10.18 -4.30
N ALA A 73 -1.23 -9.11 -3.89
CA ALA A 73 -0.94 -7.76 -4.33
C ALA A 73 -1.45 -6.74 -3.30
N TYR A 74 -0.99 -5.51 -3.47
CA TYR A 74 -1.40 -4.34 -2.70
C TYR A 74 -1.76 -3.22 -3.65
N VAL A 75 -2.75 -2.42 -3.28
CA VAL A 75 -3.06 -1.17 -3.99
C VAL A 75 -2.95 -0.02 -3.01
N LYS A 76 -2.29 1.05 -3.43
CA LYS A 76 -2.18 2.29 -2.67
C LYS A 76 -2.81 3.41 -3.48
N ILE A 77 -3.77 4.10 -2.88
CA ILE A 77 -4.43 5.27 -3.44
C ILE A 77 -4.00 6.47 -2.60
N ILE A 78 -3.44 7.49 -3.24
CA ILE A 78 -3.02 8.75 -2.63
C ILE A 78 -3.88 9.84 -3.26
N GLU A 79 -4.64 10.54 -2.44
CA GLU A 79 -5.52 11.63 -2.85
C GLU A 79 -5.14 12.90 -2.07
N THR A 80 -4.84 13.95 -2.81
CA THR A 80 -4.62 15.30 -2.28
C THR A 80 -5.66 16.23 -2.88
N LYS A 81 -5.51 17.54 -2.64
CA LYS A 81 -6.41 18.54 -3.22
C LYS A 81 -6.30 18.58 -4.76
N ASP A 82 -5.08 18.48 -5.30
CA ASP A 82 -4.82 18.70 -6.72
C ASP A 82 -4.44 17.41 -7.46
N THR A 83 -4.09 16.34 -6.73
CA THR A 83 -3.52 15.12 -7.29
C THR A 83 -4.23 13.87 -6.78
N LYS A 84 -4.43 12.89 -7.69
CA LYS A 84 -4.87 11.53 -7.33
C LYS A 84 -3.99 10.51 -8.03
N GLU A 85 -3.24 9.72 -7.26
CA GLU A 85 -2.33 8.68 -7.76
C GLU A 85 -2.71 7.31 -7.19
N CYS A 86 -2.73 6.30 -8.05
CA CYS A 86 -2.99 4.92 -7.65
C CYS A 86 -1.87 4.01 -8.14
N TYR A 87 -1.46 3.11 -7.27
CA TYR A 87 -0.37 2.16 -7.54
C TYR A 87 -0.79 0.76 -7.16
N GLU A 88 -0.46 -0.22 -7.99
CA GLU A 88 -0.66 -1.64 -7.70
C GLU A 88 0.68 -2.35 -7.65
N PHE A 89 0.98 -3.02 -6.54
CA PHE A 89 2.24 -3.71 -6.32
C PHE A 89 2.00 -5.21 -6.13
N PRO A 90 2.70 -6.08 -6.86
CA PRO A 90 2.67 -7.50 -6.58
C PRO A 90 3.37 -7.82 -5.26
N ASN A 91 2.93 -8.88 -4.57
CA ASN A 91 3.58 -9.38 -3.35
C ASN A 91 4.61 -10.50 -3.63
N HIS A 92 5.44 -10.30 -4.66
CA HIS A 92 6.56 -11.18 -5.01
C HIS A 92 7.76 -10.34 -5.45
N GLU A 93 8.91 -10.97 -5.67
CA GLU A 93 10.12 -10.28 -6.12
C GLU A 93 9.90 -9.67 -7.51
N VAL A 94 10.30 -8.42 -7.68
CA VAL A 94 10.19 -7.67 -8.95
C VAL A 94 11.55 -7.12 -9.34
N GLU A 95 11.72 -6.75 -10.61
CA GLU A 95 12.92 -6.01 -11.00
C GLU A 95 12.90 -4.60 -10.38
N ASN A 96 14.08 -3.96 -10.26
CA ASN A 96 14.17 -2.62 -9.65
C ASN A 96 13.64 -1.55 -10.61
N GLU A 97 12.33 -1.51 -10.76
CA GLU A 97 11.62 -0.60 -11.64
C GLU A 97 11.33 0.75 -10.94
N SER A 98 10.92 1.72 -11.75
CA SER A 98 10.50 3.04 -11.27
C SER A 98 9.09 2.97 -10.66
N LEU A 99 8.71 3.94 -9.84
CA LEU A 99 7.38 3.95 -9.20
C LEU A 99 6.26 4.06 -10.25
N GLU A 100 6.55 4.71 -11.36
CA GLU A 100 5.66 4.96 -12.49
C GLU A 100 5.24 3.67 -13.20
N SER A 101 6.05 2.61 -13.20
CA SER A 101 5.68 1.32 -13.83
C SER A 101 4.50 0.64 -13.12
N TYR A 102 4.30 0.96 -11.84
CA TYR A 102 3.23 0.41 -11.01
C TYR A 102 1.99 1.32 -10.97
N LYS A 103 1.99 2.43 -11.69
CA LYS A 103 0.87 3.37 -11.71
C LYS A 103 -0.30 2.75 -12.46
N VAL A 104 -1.48 2.79 -11.85
CA VAL A 104 -2.74 2.25 -12.40
C VAL A 104 -3.83 3.30 -12.39
N GLU A 105 -4.87 3.06 -13.21
CA GLU A 105 -6.06 3.90 -13.23
C GLU A 105 -6.83 3.80 -11.91
N CYS A 106 -7.01 4.93 -11.21
CA CYS A 106 -7.73 4.96 -9.94
C CYS A 106 -9.18 4.50 -10.03
N ASN A 107 -9.81 4.65 -11.20
CA ASN A 107 -11.19 4.24 -11.43
C ASN A 107 -11.38 2.73 -11.29
N ALA A 108 -10.35 1.92 -11.52
CA ALA A 108 -10.40 0.47 -11.31
C ALA A 108 -10.62 0.10 -9.84
N TRP A 109 -10.27 1.01 -8.92
CA TRP A 109 -10.34 0.83 -7.48
C TRP A 109 -11.24 1.85 -6.80
N ALA A 110 -12.11 2.53 -7.56
CA ALA A 110 -13.14 3.43 -7.06
C ALA A 110 -14.26 2.64 -6.35
N ILE A 111 -13.89 1.92 -5.29
CA ILE A 111 -14.78 1.11 -4.46
C ILE A 111 -14.95 1.85 -3.14
N CYS A 112 -15.75 2.93 -3.18
CA CYS A 112 -16.57 3.47 -2.07
C CYS A 112 -17.19 4.83 -2.46
N ARG A 113 -17.99 4.87 -3.53
CA ARG A 113 -19.08 5.86 -3.68
C ARG A 113 -20.35 5.11 -4.06
N ARG A 114 -21.01 4.54 -3.06
CA ARG A 114 -22.45 4.26 -3.06
C ARG A 114 -23.01 4.82 -1.77
#